data_AF-A0A9D1DPU0-F1
#
_entry.id   AF-A0A9D1DPU0-F1
#
_cell.length_a   1.000
_cell.length_b   1.000
_cell.length_c   1.000
_cell.angle_alpha   90.00
_cell.angle_beta   90.00
_cell.angle_gamma   90.00
#
_symmetry.space_group_name_H-M   'P 1'
#
loop_
_entity.id
_entity.type
_entity.pdbx_description
1 polymer ?
#
loop_
_entity_poly.entity_id
_entity_poly.type
_entity_poly.pdbx_seq_one_letter_code
_entity_poly.pdbx_strand_id
1 'polypeptide(L)'
;MEQDRIPCRRCLLNEMSPEGYFRSIYEYIESIPAEDKTPDSEYRRRLELCKECPSLLNGLCRECGCFVEVRAAKRRQRCPAVRARWEALS
;
A
#
# COMPACT_ATOMS: atom_id res chain seq x y z
N MET A 1 19.31 22.04 24.37
CA MET A 1 19.19 20.78 25.14
C MET A 1 18.40 19.81 24.29
N GLU A 2 19.10 19.04 23.46
CA GLU A 2 18.53 17.94 22.68
C GLU A 2 18.13 16.86 23.70
N GLN A 3 16.85 16.64 23.92
CA GLN A 3 16.40 15.56 24.78
C GLN A 3 16.15 14.34 23.91
N ASP A 4 17.11 13.41 23.94
CA ASP A 4 16.92 12.01 23.58
C ASP A 4 15.71 11.46 24.35
N ARG A 5 14.56 11.42 23.69
CA ARG A 5 13.33 10.87 24.24
C ARG A 5 13.29 9.38 23.96
N ILE A 6 13.14 8.59 25.01
CA ILE A 6 12.86 7.16 24.94
C ILE A 6 11.63 6.95 24.03
N PRO A 7 11.74 6.20 22.91
CA PRO A 7 10.66 6.08 21.94
C PRO A 7 9.44 5.40 22.57
N CYS A 8 8.31 6.10 22.50
CA CYS A 8 7.06 5.70 23.12
C CYS A 8 6.39 4.59 22.31
N ARG A 9 6.13 3.44 22.94
CA ARG A 9 5.41 2.31 22.31
C ARG A 9 3.90 2.57 22.11
N ARG A 10 3.43 3.79 22.39
CA ARG A 10 2.05 4.28 22.27
C ARG A 10 1.86 5.19 21.04
N CYS A 11 2.96 5.67 20.44
CA CYS A 11 2.90 6.61 19.33
C CYS A 11 2.68 5.86 18.01
N LEU A 12 1.68 6.31 17.26
CA LEU A 12 1.27 5.73 15.99
C LEU A 12 2.20 6.19 14.86
N LEU A 13 2.01 5.63 13.66
CA LEU A 13 2.60 6.05 12.37
C LEU A 13 2.60 7.58 12.11
N ASN A 14 1.87 8.33 12.91
CA ASN A 14 1.70 9.78 12.94
C ASN A 14 2.95 10.59 13.33
N GLU A 15 4.06 9.93 13.71
CA GLU A 15 5.33 10.62 13.99
C GLU A 15 6.25 10.76 12.76
N MET A 16 5.85 10.22 11.60
CA MET A 16 6.58 10.38 10.33
C MET A 16 5.96 11.49 9.48
N SER A 17 6.81 12.32 8.84
CA SER A 17 6.33 13.28 7.85
C SER A 17 5.70 12.55 6.65
N PRO A 18 4.74 13.17 5.93
CA PRO A 18 4.13 12.58 4.74
C PRO A 18 5.17 12.07 3.73
N GLU A 19 6.29 12.77 3.57
CA GLU A 19 7.37 12.44 2.64
C GLU A 19 8.14 11.18 3.07
N GLY A 20 8.44 11.04 4.37
CA GLY A 20 9.08 9.82 4.91
C GLY A 20 8.19 8.59 4.80
N TYR A 21 6.87 8.79 4.88
CA TYR A 21 5.87 7.75 4.72
C TYR A 21 5.79 7.22 3.30
N PHE A 22 5.71 8.10 2.29
CA PHE A 22 5.74 7.67 0.88
C PHE A 22 7.02 6.93 0.52
N ARG A 23 8.18 7.40 1.02
CA ARG A 23 9.46 6.73 0.78
C ARG A 23 9.45 5.28 1.28
N SER A 24 8.97 5.06 2.51
CA SER A 24 8.89 3.71 3.10
C SER A 24 7.98 2.74 2.33
N ILE A 25 6.93 3.25 1.67
CA ILE A 25 6.01 2.44 0.87
C ILE A 25 6.70 1.95 -0.41
N TYR A 26 7.40 2.82 -1.11
CA TYR A 26 8.11 2.45 -2.34
C TYR A 26 9.27 1.52 -2.04
N GLU A 27 10.06 1.80 -1.00
CA GLU A 27 11.11 0.88 -0.51
C GLU A 27 10.53 -0.51 -0.20
N TYR A 28 9.36 -0.57 0.44
CA TYR A 28 8.67 -1.83 0.69
C TYR A 28 8.27 -2.54 -0.61
N ILE A 29 7.66 -1.84 -1.57
CA ILE A 29 7.24 -2.41 -2.85
C ILE A 29 8.45 -2.90 -3.67
N GLU A 30 9.57 -2.20 -3.61
CA GLU A 30 10.84 -2.61 -4.22
C GLU A 30 11.42 -3.86 -3.58
N SER A 31 11.26 -4.02 -2.26
CA SER A 31 11.73 -5.20 -1.53
C SER A 31 10.92 -6.48 -1.76
N ILE A 32 9.76 -6.40 -2.42
CA ILE A 32 8.93 -7.58 -2.73
C ILE A 32 9.69 -8.48 -3.72
N PRO A 33 9.86 -9.79 -3.43
CA PRO A 33 10.47 -10.75 -4.35
C PRO A 33 9.78 -10.74 -5.72
N ALA A 34 10.55 -10.89 -6.80
CA ALA A 34 10.02 -10.78 -8.15
C ALA A 34 8.91 -11.80 -8.44
N GLU A 35 9.00 -13.01 -7.88
CA GLU A 35 7.98 -14.06 -7.97
C GLU A 35 6.66 -13.70 -7.27
N ASP A 36 6.73 -12.85 -6.25
CA ASP A 36 5.59 -12.37 -5.48
C ASP A 36 5.10 -11.00 -5.96
N LYS A 37 5.81 -10.38 -6.90
CA LYS A 37 5.48 -9.09 -7.47
C LYS A 37 4.58 -9.24 -8.70
N THR A 38 3.62 -8.34 -8.80
CA THR A 38 2.71 -8.26 -9.94
C THR A 38 3.48 -7.70 -11.12
N PRO A 39 3.33 -8.26 -12.34
CA PRO A 39 3.92 -7.67 -13.53
C PRO A 39 3.48 -6.21 -13.68
N ASP A 40 4.41 -5.36 -14.12
CA ASP A 40 4.22 -3.92 -14.31
C ASP A 40 2.92 -3.51 -15.00
N SER A 41 2.53 -4.23 -16.05
CA SER A 41 1.28 -3.98 -16.79
C SER A 41 0.04 -4.19 -15.94
N GLU A 42 -0.02 -5.30 -15.21
CA GLU A 42 -1.14 -5.61 -14.31
C GLU A 42 -1.11 -4.72 -13.07
N TYR A 43 0.07 -4.35 -12.57
CA TYR A 43 0.21 -3.39 -11.47
C TYR A 43 -0.42 -2.05 -11.84
N ARG A 44 -0.05 -1.48 -12.99
CA ARG A 44 -0.64 -0.22 -13.51
C ARG A 44 -2.15 -0.36 -13.69
N ARG A 45 -2.62 -1.46 -14.28
CA ARG A 45 -4.06 -1.73 -14.45
C ARG A 45 -4.82 -1.74 -13.11
N ARG A 46 -4.28 -2.42 -12.09
CA ARG A 46 -4.89 -2.45 -10.74
C ARG A 46 -4.94 -1.06 -10.10
N LEU A 47 -3.95 -0.22 -10.33
CA LEU A 47 -3.95 1.16 -9.85
C LEU A 47 -5.00 2.03 -10.54
N GLU A 48 -5.17 1.92 -11.87
CA GLU A 48 -6.25 2.63 -12.58
C GLU A 48 -7.63 2.24 -12.02
N LEU A 49 -7.85 0.95 -11.77
CA LEU A 49 -9.09 0.48 -11.13
C LEU A 49 -9.30 1.04 -9.72
N CYS A 50 -8.21 1.31 -8.98
CA CYS A 50 -8.27 1.98 -7.68
C CYS A 50 -8.55 3.47 -7.79
N LYS A 51 -8.00 4.17 -8.79
CA LYS A 51 -8.23 5.61 -9.01
C LYS A 51 -9.71 5.90 -9.27
N GLU A 52 -10.42 4.99 -9.93
CA GLU A 52 -11.87 5.05 -10.14
C GLU A 52 -12.70 4.43 -9.00
N CYS A 53 -12.06 3.96 -7.93
CA CYS A 53 -12.74 3.27 -6.84
C CYS A 53 -13.23 4.29 -5.80
N PRO A 54 -14.54 4.31 -5.47
CA PRO A 54 -15.05 5.21 -4.44
C PRO A 54 -14.49 4.89 -3.05
N SER A 55 -13.99 3.67 -2.83
CA SER A 55 -13.37 3.27 -1.57
C SER A 55 -11.90 3.70 -1.44
N LEU A 56 -11.32 4.37 -2.44
CA LEU A 56 -9.98 4.98 -2.33
C LEU A 56 -10.04 6.27 -1.49
N LEU A 57 -9.20 6.38 -0.46
CA LEU A 57 -9.06 7.58 0.36
C LEU A 57 -7.57 7.79 0.69
N ASN A 58 -6.98 8.89 0.21
CA ASN A 58 -5.58 9.26 0.49
C ASN A 58 -4.57 8.11 0.26
N GLY A 59 -4.73 7.35 -0.83
CA GLY A 59 -3.88 6.20 -1.15
C GLY A 59 -4.21 4.90 -0.40
N LEU A 60 -5.17 4.93 0.53
CA LEU A 60 -5.63 3.78 1.30
C LEU A 60 -6.95 3.23 0.74
N CYS A 61 -7.10 1.90 0.77
CA CYS A 61 -8.36 1.23 0.48
C CYS A 61 -9.22 1.17 1.73
N ARG A 62 -10.40 1.79 1.73
CA ARG A 62 -11.33 1.77 2.87
C ARG A 62 -11.94 0.40 3.17
N GLU A 63 -11.91 -0.53 2.22
CA GLU A 63 -12.41 -1.89 2.42
C GLU A 63 -11.46 -2.76 3.25
N CYS A 64 -10.14 -2.53 3.18
CA CYS A 64 -9.15 -3.38 3.84
C CYS A 64 -8.06 -2.62 4.63
N GLY A 65 -8.09 -1.29 4.64
CA GLY A 65 -7.13 -0.43 5.34
C GLY A 65 -5.71 -0.41 4.79
N CYS A 66 -5.42 -1.11 3.69
CA CYS A 66 -4.08 -1.17 3.10
C CYS A 66 -3.87 -0.05 2.08
N PHE A 67 -2.62 0.34 1.84
CA PHE A 67 -2.28 1.11 0.66
C PHE A 67 -2.63 0.37 -0.60
N VAL A 68 -3.25 1.08 -1.53
CA VAL A 68 -3.61 0.50 -2.83
C VAL A 68 -2.36 0.10 -3.62
N GLU A 69 -1.29 0.89 -3.54
CA GLU A 69 -0.01 0.60 -4.19
C GLU A 69 0.61 -0.70 -3.66
N VAL A 70 0.71 -0.85 -2.34
CA VAL A 70 1.24 -2.07 -1.72
C VAL A 70 0.40 -3.29 -2.08
N ARG A 71 -0.93 -3.16 -2.03
CA ARG A 71 -1.82 -4.29 -2.29
C ARG A 71 -1.83 -4.70 -3.76
N ALA A 72 -1.82 -3.73 -4.66
CA ALA A 72 -1.76 -3.96 -6.09
C ALA A 72 -0.41 -4.57 -6.52
N ALA A 73 0.69 -4.22 -5.85
CA ALA A 73 2.03 -4.75 -6.15
C ALA A 73 2.14 -6.25 -5.84
N LYS A 74 1.39 -6.79 -4.89
CA LYS A 74 1.46 -8.21 -4.51
C LYS A 74 0.68 -9.09 -5.48
N ARG A 75 1.37 -10.04 -6.12
CA ARG A 75 0.84 -10.95 -7.16
C ARG A 75 -0.44 -11.66 -6.71
N ARG A 76 -0.38 -12.28 -5.53
CA ARG A 76 -1.43 -13.14 -4.95
C ARG A 76 -2.56 -12.38 -4.25
N GLN A 77 -2.59 -11.05 -4.32
CA GLN A 77 -3.64 -10.26 -3.67
C GLN A 77 -4.80 -9.95 -4.63
N ARG A 78 -5.99 -10.42 -4.25
CA ARG A 78 -7.27 -10.05 -4.88
C ARG A 78 -7.79 -8.72 -4.33
N CYS A 79 -8.53 -7.93 -5.11
CA CYS A 79 -9.28 -6.77 -4.63
C CYS A 79 -10.17 -7.13 -3.42
N PRO A 80 -10.21 -6.32 -2.35
CA PRO A 80 -10.93 -6.69 -1.12
C PRO A 80 -12.43 -6.43 -1.21
N ALA A 81 -12.87 -5.63 -2.19
CA ALA A 81 -14.28 -5.32 -2.38
C ALA A 81 -15.09 -6.60 -2.63
N VAL A 82 -16.34 -6.61 -2.14
CA VAL A 82 -17.30 -7.71 -2.35
C VAL A 82 -17.37 -8.10 -3.82
N ARG A 83 -17.52 -7.10 -4.69
CA ARG A 83 -17.29 -7.24 -6.13
C ARG A 83 -15.87 -6.80 -6.44
N ALA A 84 -14.96 -7.75 -6.59
CA ALA A 84 -13.57 -7.43 -6.89
C ALA A 84 -13.45 -6.71 -8.23
N ARG A 85 -12.57 -5.70 -8.22
CA ARG A 85 -12.15 -5.01 -9.43
C ARG A 85 -11.02 -5.76 -10.16
N TRP A 86 -10.26 -6.58 -9.45
CA TRP A 86 -9.22 -7.45 -10.00
C TRP A 86 -9.06 -8.73 -9.18
N GLU A 87 -8.56 -9.78 -9.84
CA GLU A 87 -8.28 -11.08 -9.24
C GLU A 87 -6.79 -11.24 -8.91
N ALA A 88 -6.50 -12.19 -8.02
CA ALA A 88 -5.13 -12.61 -7.74
C ALA A 88 -4.54 -13.31 -8.97
N LEU A 89 -3.25 -13.10 -9.24
CA LEU A 89 -2.53 -13.87 -10.25
C LEU A 89 -2.07 -15.19 -9.62
N SER A 90 -2.22 -16.29 -10.37
CA SER A 90 -1.85 -17.66 -9.99
C SER A 90 -0.34 -17.85 -9.95
#